data_AF-A0A6P2M0M0-F1
#
_entry.id   AF-A0A6P2M0M0-F1
#
_cell.length_a   1.000
_cell.length_b   1.000
_cell.length_c   1.000
_cell.angle_alpha   90.00
_cell.angle_beta   90.00
_cell.angle_gamma   90.00
#
_symmetry.space_group_name_H-M   'P 1'
#
loop_
_entity.id
_entity.type
_entity.pdbx_description
1 polymer ?
#
loop_
_entity_poly.entity_id
_entity_poly.type
_entity_poly.pdbx_seq_one_letter_code
_entity_poly.pdbx_strand_id
1 'polypeptide(L)'
;MRAAAATTAHSYTMRIEIDGQRYAVTAEDGLMATVRAAGVGVEIIPKGVDSEGRVSLAYHVVDFADDKDVYGRGLSPDYALLPLGMTAKIESLAGRQITITMESMHD
;
A
#
# COMPACT_ATOMS: atom_id res chain seq x y z
N MET A 1 1.63 -31.48 -19.46
CA MET A 1 1.53 -30.01 -19.42
C MET A 1 0.84 -29.66 -18.11
N ARG A 2 1.50 -28.95 -17.18
CA ARG A 2 0.88 -28.57 -15.89
C ARG A 2 0.17 -27.24 -16.12
N ALA A 3 -1.16 -27.23 -16.01
CA ALA A 3 -1.94 -25.99 -16.11
C ALA A 3 -1.46 -25.02 -15.01
N ALA A 4 -1.12 -23.79 -15.38
CA ALA A 4 -1.04 -22.71 -14.41
C ALA A 4 -2.45 -22.55 -13.83
N ALA A 5 -2.57 -22.65 -12.50
CA ALA A 5 -3.82 -22.28 -11.85
C ALA A 5 -4.11 -20.82 -12.24
N ALA A 6 -5.31 -20.55 -12.75
CA ALA A 6 -5.78 -19.19 -12.87
C ALA A 6 -5.88 -18.66 -11.44
N THR A 7 -4.92 -17.82 -11.04
CA THR A 7 -5.06 -17.02 -9.83
C THR A 7 -6.26 -16.13 -10.08
N THR A 8 -7.34 -16.30 -9.33
CA THR A 8 -8.43 -15.31 -9.31
C THR A 8 -7.78 -13.98 -8.99
N ALA A 9 -7.89 -13.00 -9.89
CA ALA A 9 -7.30 -11.69 -9.69
C ALA A 9 -8.17 -10.95 -8.69
N HIS A 10 -7.68 -10.75 -7.47
CA HIS A 10 -8.41 -9.98 -6.48
C HIS A 10 -8.16 -8.48 -6.66
N SER A 11 -9.20 -7.69 -6.39
CA SER A 11 -9.11 -6.23 -6.26
C SER A 11 -9.29 -5.83 -4.79
N TYR A 12 -8.42 -4.96 -4.31
CA TYR A 12 -8.35 -4.55 -2.92
C TYR A 12 -8.68 -3.08 -2.79
N THR A 13 -9.61 -2.74 -1.89
CA THR A 13 -9.83 -1.35 -1.49
C THR A 13 -9.11 -1.08 -0.19
N MET A 14 -8.32 -0.02 -0.18
CA MET A 14 -7.53 0.44 0.94
C MET A 14 -7.81 1.92 1.18
N ARG A 15 -7.64 2.33 2.42
CA ARG A 15 -7.61 3.75 2.79
C ARG A 15 -6.23 4.10 3.29
N ILE A 16 -5.59 5.05 2.63
CA ILE A 16 -4.36 5.68 3.10
C ILE A 16 -4.71 6.98 3.79
N GLU A 17 -4.20 7.21 4.98
CA GLU A 17 -4.26 8.49 5.67
C GLU A 17 -2.85 9.10 5.75
N ILE A 18 -2.67 10.34 5.28
CA ILE A 18 -1.42 11.10 5.36
C ILE A 18 -1.74 12.41 6.10
N ASP A 19 -1.15 12.60 7.28
CA ASP A 19 -1.38 13.76 8.15
C ASP A 19 -2.88 14.07 8.37
N GLY A 20 -3.68 13.02 8.53
CA GLY A 20 -5.13 13.10 8.76
C GLY A 20 -5.99 13.22 7.50
N GLN A 21 -5.41 13.42 6.30
CA GLN A 21 -6.15 13.40 5.04
C GLN A 21 -6.29 11.98 4.50
N ARG A 22 -7.50 11.61 4.08
CA ARG A 22 -7.85 10.25 3.66
C ARG A 22 -7.94 10.11 2.14
N TYR A 23 -7.35 9.06 1.61
CA TYR A 23 -7.33 8.70 0.21
C TYR A 23 -7.78 7.25 0.04
N ALA A 24 -8.84 7.05 -0.76
CA ALA A 24 -9.25 5.72 -1.16
C ALA A 24 -8.36 5.23 -2.31
N VAL A 25 -7.92 3.98 -2.23
CA VAL A 25 -7.04 3.34 -3.21
C VAL A 25 -7.61 1.98 -3.56
N THR A 26 -7.69 1.71 -4.86
CA THR A 26 -8.00 0.38 -5.38
C THR A 26 -6.77 -0.16 -6.10
N ALA A 27 -6.37 -1.37 -5.77
CA ALA A 27 -5.24 -2.05 -6.40
C ALA A 27 -5.60 -3.50 -6.70
N GLU A 28 -5.17 -4.00 -7.85
CA GLU A 28 -5.30 -5.42 -8.20
C GLU A 28 -4.07 -6.19 -7.72
N ASP A 29 -4.23 -7.50 -7.59
CA ASP A 29 -3.17 -8.41 -7.18
C ASP A 29 -1.88 -8.24 -8.01
N GLY A 30 -0.79 -7.95 -7.31
CA GLY A 30 0.52 -7.74 -7.90
C GLY A 30 0.70 -6.42 -8.64
N LEU A 31 -0.35 -5.62 -8.82
CA LEU A 31 -0.28 -4.30 -9.44
C LEU A 31 -0.01 -3.21 -8.42
N MET A 32 0.85 -2.26 -8.79
CA MET A 32 1.18 -1.12 -7.94
C MET A 32 0.10 -0.05 -8.01
N ALA A 33 -0.33 0.42 -6.85
CA ALA A 33 -1.05 1.67 -6.70
C ALA A 33 -0.17 2.70 -5.97
N THR A 34 -0.40 3.98 -6.27
CA THR A 34 0.38 5.07 -5.68
C THR A 34 -0.55 6.18 -5.22
N VAL A 35 -0.34 6.69 -4.02
CA VAL A 35 -0.94 7.92 -3.52
C VAL A 35 0.16 8.95 -3.34
N ARG A 36 -0.03 10.16 -3.88
CA ARG A 36 0.88 11.28 -3.63
C ARG A 36 0.10 12.45 -3.05
N ALA A 37 0.48 12.88 -1.86
CA ALA A 37 -0.11 14.02 -1.20
C ALA A 37 0.83 14.67 -0.21
N ALA A 38 0.68 15.99 -0.01
CA ALA A 38 1.43 16.76 0.98
C ALA A 38 2.97 16.58 0.91
N GLY A 39 3.52 16.31 -0.28
CA GLY A 39 4.95 16.05 -0.45
C GLY A 39 5.41 14.65 -0.05
N VAL A 40 4.49 13.69 0.08
CA VAL A 40 4.77 12.26 0.33
C VAL A 40 4.13 11.43 -0.77
N GLY A 41 4.79 10.35 -1.18
CA GLY A 41 4.26 9.26 -1.99
C GLY A 41 4.19 7.97 -1.17
N VAL A 42 3.11 7.21 -1.33
CA VAL A 42 2.99 5.86 -0.81
C VAL A 42 2.72 4.95 -1.99
N GLU A 43 3.67 4.08 -2.28
CA GLU A 43 3.56 3.01 -3.27
C GLU A 43 3.16 1.73 -2.55
N ILE A 44 2.17 1.02 -3.08
CA ILE A 44 1.62 -0.18 -2.45
C ILE A 44 1.35 -1.24 -3.51
N ILE A 45 1.67 -2.48 -3.17
CA ILE A 45 1.44 -3.64 -4.02
C ILE A 45 0.85 -4.76 -3.15
N PRO A 46 -0.45 -5.08 -3.27
CA PRO A 46 -1.01 -6.28 -2.67
C PRO A 46 -0.44 -7.52 -3.37
N LYS A 47 -0.24 -8.58 -2.61
CA LYS A 47 0.45 -9.82 -3.02
C LYS A 47 -0.39 -11.06 -2.70
N GLY A 48 -1.71 -10.94 -2.77
CA GLY A 48 -2.64 -12.00 -2.45
C GLY A 48 -3.03 -12.08 -0.98
N VAL A 49 -3.77 -13.15 -0.66
CA VAL A 49 -4.30 -13.44 0.67
C VAL A 49 -3.74 -14.76 1.18
N ASP A 50 -3.37 -14.80 2.45
CA ASP A 50 -2.92 -16.04 3.09
C ASP A 50 -4.09 -16.94 3.53
N SER A 51 -3.77 -18.14 4.06
CA SER A 51 -4.79 -19.09 4.52
C SER A 51 -5.63 -18.62 5.71
N GLU A 52 -5.25 -17.52 6.36
CA GLU A 52 -5.96 -16.92 7.49
C GLU A 52 -6.81 -15.71 7.06
N GLY A 53 -6.86 -15.41 5.76
CA GLY A 53 -7.63 -14.28 5.24
C GLY A 53 -6.95 -12.92 5.38
N ARG A 54 -5.62 -12.89 5.59
CA ARG A 54 -4.84 -11.64 5.68
C ARG A 54 -4.28 -11.26 4.33
N VAL A 55 -4.40 -9.99 4.00
CA VAL A 55 -3.83 -9.43 2.77
C VAL A 55 -2.35 -9.16 2.97
N SER A 56 -1.55 -9.74 2.09
CA SER A 56 -0.11 -9.57 1.97
C SER A 56 0.16 -8.26 1.24
N LEU A 57 0.83 -7.30 1.89
CA LEU A 57 1.03 -5.96 1.35
C LEU A 57 2.50 -5.59 1.39
N ALA A 58 3.10 -5.33 0.23
CA ALA A 58 4.37 -4.62 0.15
C ALA A 58 4.08 -3.12 0.00
N TYR A 59 4.79 -2.27 0.73
CA TYR A 59 4.62 -0.82 0.64
C TYR A 59 5.96 -0.09 0.74
N HIS A 60 6.01 1.08 0.15
CA HIS A 60 7.18 1.95 0.14
C HIS A 60 6.72 3.40 0.29
N VAL A 61 7.27 4.10 1.28
CA VAL A 61 6.95 5.50 1.56
C VAL A 61 8.11 6.36 1.11
N VAL A 62 7.81 7.36 0.28
CA VAL A 62 8.77 8.29 -0.32
C VAL A 62 8.43 9.71 0.08
N ASP A 63 9.36 10.42 0.70
CA ASP A 63 9.25 11.85 0.92
C ASP A 63 9.80 12.61 -0.29
N PHE A 64 9.01 13.56 -0.78
CA PHE A 64 9.36 14.54 -1.81
C PHE A 64 9.53 15.95 -1.23
N ALA A 65 9.42 16.12 0.08
CA ALA A 65 9.68 17.39 0.74
C ALA A 65 11.12 17.83 0.44
N ASP A 66 11.27 19.07 -0.06
CA ASP A 66 12.55 19.69 -0.42
C ASP A 66 13.37 18.95 -1.50
N ASP A 67 12.75 18.02 -2.23
CA ASP A 67 13.41 17.31 -3.32
C ASP A 67 13.38 18.10 -4.62
N LYS A 68 14.56 18.54 -5.06
CA LYS A 68 14.76 19.34 -6.28
C LYS A 68 14.83 18.49 -7.55
N ASP A 69 15.13 17.20 -7.41
CA ASP A 69 15.41 16.31 -8.53
C ASP A 69 14.22 15.38 -8.83
N VAL A 70 13.17 15.44 -8.00
CA VAL A 70 11.87 14.72 -8.15
C VAL A 70 12.00 13.19 -8.03
N TYR A 71 13.15 12.68 -7.58
CA TYR A 71 13.35 11.24 -7.34
C TYR A 71 12.82 10.77 -5.98
N GLY A 72 12.61 11.69 -5.04
CA GLY A 72 12.20 11.46 -3.67
C GLY A 72 13.27 10.74 -2.83
N ARG A 73 13.07 10.68 -1.52
CA ARG A 73 13.85 9.82 -0.61
C ARG A 73 12.88 9.03 0.23
N GLY A 74 12.98 7.71 0.16
CA GLY A 74 12.06 6.81 0.84
C GLY A 74 12.69 5.97 1.92
N LEU A 75 11.82 5.39 2.73
CA LEU A 75 12.17 4.25 3.58
C LEU A 75 12.54 3.05 2.71
N SER A 76 13.20 2.04 3.27
CA SER A 76 13.25 0.76 2.55
C SER A 76 11.83 0.21 2.39
N PRO A 77 11.49 -0.44 1.26
CA PRO A 77 10.22 -1.12 1.12
C PRO A 77 10.02 -2.09 2.28
N ASP A 78 8.80 -2.12 2.80
CA ASP A 78 8.43 -2.91 3.96
C ASP A 78 7.17 -3.73 3.65
N TYR A 79 6.80 -4.60 4.58
CA TYR A 79 5.79 -5.62 4.38
C TYR A 79 4.82 -5.69 5.57
N ALA A 80 3.53 -5.83 5.27
CA ALA A 80 2.49 -6.07 6.26
C ALA A 80 1.56 -7.21 5.85
N LEU A 81 1.11 -7.97 6.85
CA LEU A 81 -0.01 -8.90 6.75
C LEU A 81 -1.20 -8.30 7.47
N LEU A 82 -2.17 -7.81 6.72
CA LEU A 82 -3.30 -7.06 7.26
C LEU A 82 -4.62 -7.80 7.02
N PRO A 83 -5.32 -8.24 8.08
CA PRO A 83 -6.73 -8.59 7.97
C PRO A 83 -7.58 -7.41 7.47
N LEU A 84 -8.75 -7.69 6.88
CA LEU A 84 -9.72 -6.64 6.57
C LEU A 84 -10.12 -5.87 7.84
N GLY A 85 -10.21 -4.55 7.73
CA GLY A 85 -10.47 -3.62 8.83
C GLY A 85 -9.25 -3.29 9.69
N MET A 86 -8.11 -3.97 9.49
CA MET A 86 -6.87 -3.69 10.23
C MET A 86 -6.00 -2.68 9.50
N THR A 87 -5.00 -2.16 10.22
CA THR A 87 -4.25 -0.98 9.82
C THR A 87 -2.76 -1.13 10.13
N ALA A 88 -1.91 -0.79 9.16
CA ALA A 88 -0.49 -0.51 9.38
C ALA A 88 -0.27 0.98 9.64
N LYS A 89 0.65 1.31 10.56
CA LYS A 89 1.05 2.69 10.87
C LYS A 89 2.54 2.84 10.60
N ILE A 90 2.91 3.87 9.86
CA ILE A 90 4.26 4.13 9.37
C ILE A 90 4.55 5.61 9.59
N GLU A 91 5.79 5.95 9.90
CA GLU A 91 6.27 7.33 9.95
C GLU A 91 7.25 7.53 8.80
N SER A 92 7.11 8.59 7.99
CA SER A 92 8.06 8.88 6.91
C SER A 92 9.38 9.42 7.43
N LEU A 93 10.39 9.55 6.56
CA LEU A 93 11.67 10.16 6.94
C LEU A 93 11.51 11.64 7.34
N ALA A 94 10.49 12.31 6.82
CA ALA A 94 10.14 13.68 7.19
C ALA A 94 9.27 13.77 8.46
N GLY A 95 9.01 12.66 9.16
CA GLY A 95 8.23 12.63 10.40
C GLY A 95 6.71 12.72 10.19
N ARG A 96 6.22 12.49 8.97
CA ARG A 96 4.78 12.49 8.67
C ARG A 96 4.18 11.16 9.06
N GLN A 97 2.94 11.17 9.55
CA GLN A 97 2.25 9.95 9.91
C GLN A 97 1.46 9.40 8.72
N ILE A 98 1.72 8.15 8.36
CA ILE A 98 1.03 7.41 7.32
C ILE A 98 0.32 6.23 7.95
N THR A 99 -0.94 6.05 7.56
CA THR A 99 -1.77 4.95 8.02
C THR A 99 -2.36 4.25 6.81
N ILE A 100 -2.21 2.93 6.72
CA ILE A 100 -2.78 2.12 5.62
C ILE A 100 -3.78 1.16 6.22
N THR A 101 -5.07 1.33 5.91
CA THR A 101 -6.16 0.46 6.34
C THR A 101 -6.62 -0.41 5.18
N MET A 102 -6.69 -1.73 5.37
CA MET A 102 -7.38 -2.63 4.43
C MET A 102 -8.89 -2.53 4.65
N GLU A 103 -9.66 -2.19 3.62
CA GLU A 103 -11.11 -1.99 3.75
C GLU A 103 -11.91 -3.14 3.16
N SER A 104 -11.60 -3.57 1.94
CA SER A 104 -12.31 -4.66 1.28
C SER A 104 -11.44 -5.42 0.28
N MET A 105 -11.91 -6.61 -0.10
CA MET A 105 -11.40 -7.41 -1.20
C MET A 105 -12.57 -7.89 -2.07
N HIS A 106 -12.37 -7.90 -3.38
CA HIS A 106 -13.32 -8.32 -4.39
C HIS A 106 -12.65 -9.27 -5.40
N ASP A 107 -13.44 -10.14 -6.02
CA ASP A 107 -13.03 -11.01 -7.13
C ASP A 107 -13.36 -10.38 -8.50
#